data_AF-A0A956MAN3-F1
#
_entry.id   AF-A0A956MAN3-F1
#
_cell.length_a   1.000
_cell.length_b   1.000
_cell.length_c   1.000
_cell.angle_alpha   90.00
_cell.angle_beta   90.00
_cell.angle_gamma   90.00
#
_symmetry.space_group_name_H-M   'P 1'
#
loop_
_entity.id
_entity.type
_entity.pdbx_description
1 polymer ?
#
loop_
_entity_poly.entity_id
_entity_poly.type
_entity_poly.pdbx_seq_one_letter_code
_entity_poly.pdbx_strand_id
1 'polypeptide(L)'
;MQKTVKGHKYWYIVESRRVNGKPRPVVIEYLGTADKLLERLSQCPKNLNLKSYAYGDIAGLLSIAQRLGIAATINKYIDSRRKNFPKQPIRNNLTAGATFLLGAIGRCCMMTSKRGWHEWAKTTALEYLLQVDLGKIDSQHFWDLMDALPEENISKAEREIMDTVFKEFNLETDTLFYDATNFFTFISTTNTRNTLAQR
;
A
#
# COMPACT_ATOMS: atom_id res chain seq x y z
N MET A 1 2.74 -15.09 36.69
CA MET A 1 2.61 -15.18 38.16
C MET A 1 2.35 -16.63 38.55
N GLN A 2 3.03 -17.12 39.59
CA GLN A 2 2.78 -18.45 40.16
C GLN A 2 1.94 -18.32 41.44
N LYS A 3 0.95 -19.21 41.62
CA LYS A 3 0.18 -19.33 42.87
C LYS A 3 0.14 -20.78 43.32
N THR A 4 0.23 -21.00 44.63
CA THR A 4 0.06 -22.32 45.24
C THR A 4 -1.34 -22.40 45.84
N VAL A 5 -2.11 -23.41 45.44
CA VAL A 5 -3.46 -23.67 45.96
C VAL A 5 -3.55 -25.13 46.34
N LYS A 6 -3.91 -25.43 47.61
CA LYS A 6 -4.00 -26.79 48.16
C LYS A 6 -2.76 -27.65 47.86
N GLY A 7 -1.56 -27.07 47.98
CA GLY A 7 -0.29 -27.76 47.72
C GLY A 7 0.13 -27.87 46.25
N HIS A 8 -0.74 -27.53 45.30
CA HIS A 8 -0.44 -27.56 43.87
C HIS A 8 -0.05 -26.19 43.33
N LYS A 9 0.97 -26.15 42.45
CA LYS A 9 1.46 -24.93 41.81
C LYS A 9 0.75 -24.68 40.48
N TYR A 10 0.30 -23.45 40.31
CA TYR A 10 -0.48 -23.00 39.18
C TYR A 10 0.09 -21.72 38.57
N TRP A 11 0.02 -21.61 37.25
CA TRP A 11 0.58 -20.49 36.50
C TRP A 11 -0.52 -19.62 35.89
N TYR A 12 -0.27 -18.30 35.87
CA TYR A 12 -1.21 -17.28 35.38
C TYR A 12 -0.43 -16.21 34.60
N ILE A 13 -0.99 -15.75 33.47
CA ILE A 13 -0.58 -14.51 32.81
C ILE A 13 -1.28 -13.37 33.54
N VAL A 14 -0.50 -12.38 33.97
CA VAL A 14 -1.01 -11.20 34.68
C VAL A 14 -0.49 -9.96 34.00
N GLU A 15 -1.31 -8.93 33.95
CA GLU A 15 -0.93 -7.58 33.51
C GLU A 15 -1.18 -6.60 34.65
N SER A 16 -0.26 -5.66 34.83
CA SER A 16 -0.42 -4.59 35.81
C SER A 16 -1.35 -3.53 35.24
N ARG A 17 -2.54 -3.36 35.83
CA ARG A 17 -3.50 -2.29 35.47
C ARG A 17 -3.73 -1.38 36.67
N ARG A 18 -4.04 -0.11 36.43
CA ARG A 18 -4.49 0.77 37.52
C ARG A 18 -5.97 0.54 37.79
N VAL A 19 -6.30 0.05 38.97
CA VAL A 19 -7.67 -0.11 39.45
C VAL A 19 -7.84 0.88 40.59
N ASN A 20 -8.76 1.85 40.43
CA ASN A 20 -8.96 2.96 41.36
C ASN A 20 -7.65 3.72 41.67
N GLY A 21 -6.90 4.06 40.62
CA GLY A 21 -5.67 4.84 40.71
C GLY A 21 -4.43 4.09 41.22
N LYS A 22 -4.55 2.85 41.70
CA LYS A 22 -3.44 2.05 42.22
C LYS A 22 -3.08 0.89 41.28
N PRO A 23 -1.79 0.62 41.02
CA PRO A 23 -1.38 -0.53 40.20
C PRO A 23 -1.77 -1.84 40.90
N ARG A 24 -2.48 -2.71 40.18
CA ARG A 24 -2.94 -4.02 40.63
C ARG A 24 -2.69 -5.05 39.54
N PRO A 25 -2.18 -6.25 39.89
CA PRO A 25 -2.07 -7.34 38.92
C PRO A 25 -3.47 -7.90 38.61
N VAL A 26 -3.88 -7.81 37.35
CA VAL A 26 -5.11 -8.41 36.82
C VAL A 26 -4.73 -9.68 36.07
N VAL A 27 -5.41 -10.78 36.39
CA VAL A 27 -5.21 -12.05 35.67
C VAL A 27 -5.83 -11.91 34.28
N ILE A 28 -5.00 -12.04 33.24
CA ILE A 28 -5.47 -12.11 31.86
C ILE A 28 -5.87 -13.54 31.54
N GLU A 29 -5.04 -14.50 31.92
CA GLU A 29 -5.25 -15.90 31.53
C GLU A 29 -4.70 -16.87 32.59
N TYR A 30 -5.44 -17.96 32.81
CA TYR A 30 -5.00 -19.08 33.64
C TYR A 30 -4.35 -20.16 32.79
N LEU A 31 -3.09 -20.48 33.08
CA LEU A 31 -2.29 -21.40 32.30
C LEU A 31 -2.33 -22.85 32.81
N GLY A 32 -2.83 -23.09 34.02
CA GLY A 32 -2.89 -24.43 34.60
C GLY A 32 -1.65 -24.82 35.40
N THR A 33 -1.47 -26.14 35.57
CA THR A 33 -0.28 -26.75 36.18
C THR A 33 0.89 -26.76 35.19
N ALA A 34 2.09 -27.06 35.68
CA ALA A 34 3.27 -27.21 34.82
C ALA A 34 3.07 -28.27 33.72
N ASP A 35 2.46 -29.42 34.05
CA ASP A 35 2.22 -30.50 33.09
C ASP A 35 1.23 -30.08 32.00
N LYS A 36 0.15 -29.39 32.39
CA LYS A 36 -0.87 -28.88 31.45
C LYS A 36 -0.29 -27.81 30.51
N LEU A 37 0.62 -27.00 31.03
CA LEU A 37 1.37 -26.02 30.24
C LEU A 37 2.28 -26.73 29.23
N LEU A 38 3.03 -27.75 29.68
CA LEU A 38 3.92 -28.53 28.82
C LEU A 38 3.14 -29.26 27.72
N GLU A 39 1.98 -29.83 28.05
CA GLU A 39 1.07 -30.47 27.10
C GLU A 39 0.61 -29.47 26.02
N ARG A 40 0.10 -28.29 26.43
CA ARG A 40 -0.31 -27.22 25.51
C ARG A 40 0.83 -26.76 24.60
N LEU A 41 2.02 -26.54 25.17
CA LEU A 41 3.20 -26.12 24.40
C LEU A 41 3.70 -27.22 23.44
N SER A 42 3.51 -28.49 23.80
CA SER A 42 3.87 -29.63 22.95
C SER A 42 2.86 -29.85 21.81
N GLN A 43 1.60 -29.47 22.00
CA GLN A 43 0.54 -29.52 21.00
C GLN A 43 0.49 -28.26 20.12
N CYS A 44 1.09 -27.15 20.54
CA CYS A 44 1.22 -25.97 19.69
C CYS A 44 2.02 -26.34 18.42
N PRO A 45 1.54 -25.98 17.22
CA PRO A 45 2.34 -26.13 16.02
C PRO A 45 3.65 -25.37 16.21
N LYS A 46 4.76 -26.11 16.26
CA LYS A 46 6.11 -25.56 16.50
C LYS A 46 6.52 -24.48 15.48
N ASN A 47 5.83 -24.44 14.34
CA ASN A 47 6.09 -23.52 13.25
C ASN A 47 4.83 -22.70 12.93
N LEU A 48 4.61 -21.63 13.69
CA LEU A 48 3.67 -20.57 13.29
C LEU A 48 4.42 -19.60 12.36
N ASN A 49 4.11 -19.66 11.07
CA ASN A 49 4.61 -18.68 10.11
C ASN A 49 3.74 -17.42 10.19
N LEU A 50 4.19 -16.42 10.94
CA LEU A 50 3.59 -15.11 10.99
C LEU A 50 4.28 -14.18 9.99
N LYS A 51 3.49 -13.48 9.17
CA LYS A 51 3.96 -12.39 8.32
C LYS A 51 3.13 -11.14 8.58
N SER A 52 3.78 -9.99 8.56
CA SER A 52 3.13 -8.67 8.70
C SER A 52 3.21 -7.94 7.37
N TYR A 53 2.16 -7.19 7.05
CA TYR A 53 2.03 -6.47 5.79
C TYR A 53 1.54 -5.04 6.02
N ALA A 54 2.03 -4.08 5.23
CA ALA A 54 1.42 -2.74 5.16
C ALA A 54 0.02 -2.86 4.54
N TYR A 55 -1.00 -2.33 5.23
CA TYR A 55 -2.40 -2.54 4.85
C TYR A 55 -3.21 -1.24 4.74
N GLY A 56 -3.15 -0.35 5.73
CA GLY A 56 -4.10 0.78 5.84
C GLY A 56 -4.02 1.77 4.69
N ASP A 57 -2.79 2.16 4.32
CA ASP A 57 -2.49 3.01 3.17
C ASP A 57 -2.90 2.35 1.86
N ILE A 58 -2.56 1.07 1.67
CA ILE A 58 -2.92 0.29 0.48
C ILE A 58 -4.43 0.18 0.31
N ALA A 59 -5.14 -0.26 1.35
CA ALA A 59 -6.58 -0.45 1.33
C ALA A 59 -7.29 0.89 1.09
N GLY A 60 -6.82 1.98 1.72
CA GLY A 60 -7.34 3.32 1.52
C GLY A 60 -7.17 3.81 0.08
N LEU A 61 -5.98 3.68 -0.48
CA LEU A 61 -5.70 4.08 -1.86
C LEU A 61 -6.47 3.25 -2.89
N LEU A 62 -6.55 1.93 -2.69
CA LEU A 62 -7.36 1.06 -3.56
C LEU A 62 -8.84 1.42 -3.49
N SER A 63 -9.38 1.67 -2.30
CA SER A 63 -10.78 2.06 -2.11
C SER A 63 -11.11 3.37 -2.82
N ILE A 64 -10.27 4.40 -2.64
CA ILE A 64 -10.45 5.69 -3.31
C ILE A 64 -10.30 5.54 -4.83
N ALA A 65 -9.28 4.81 -5.29
CA ALA A 65 -9.06 4.60 -6.72
C ALA A 65 -10.21 3.84 -7.39
N GLN A 66 -10.81 2.87 -6.70
CA GLN A 66 -12.00 2.16 -7.15
C GLN A 66 -13.22 3.09 -7.21
N ARG A 67 -13.45 3.87 -6.13
CA ARG A 67 -14.55 4.84 -6.04
C ARG A 67 -14.48 5.88 -7.17
N LEU A 68 -13.28 6.34 -7.50
CA LEU A 68 -13.03 7.29 -8.59
C LEU A 68 -12.91 6.64 -9.97
N GLY A 69 -12.95 5.31 -10.07
CA GLY A 69 -12.85 4.59 -11.33
C GLY A 69 -11.51 4.79 -12.07
N ILE A 70 -10.41 5.12 -11.38
CA ILE A 70 -9.14 5.55 -11.99
C ILE A 70 -8.65 4.61 -13.10
N ALA A 71 -8.55 3.31 -12.80
CA ALA A 71 -8.05 2.33 -13.77
C ALA A 71 -8.98 2.22 -14.99
N ALA A 72 -10.30 2.27 -14.78
CA ALA A 72 -11.29 2.21 -15.84
C ALA A 72 -11.23 3.46 -16.73
N THR A 73 -11.12 4.64 -16.13
CA THR A 73 -10.96 5.91 -16.86
C THR A 73 -9.70 5.90 -17.70
N ILE A 74 -8.55 5.52 -17.14
CA ILE A 74 -7.29 5.41 -17.91
C ILE A 74 -7.48 4.43 -19.08
N ASN A 75 -8.09 3.27 -18.85
CA ASN A 75 -8.30 2.25 -19.88
C ASN A 75 -9.09 2.76 -21.10
N LYS A 76 -10.02 3.73 -20.94
CA LYS A 76 -10.73 4.36 -22.07
C LYS A 76 -9.80 5.07 -23.05
N TYR A 77 -8.67 5.55 -22.55
CA TYR A 77 -7.72 6.38 -23.29
C TYR A 77 -6.47 5.63 -23.75
N ILE A 78 -6.38 4.34 -23.43
CA ILE A 78 -5.32 3.45 -23.91
C ILE A 78 -5.51 3.17 -25.40
N ASP A 79 -4.48 3.47 -26.19
CA ASP A 79 -4.39 3.21 -27.63
C ASP A 79 -2.93 2.99 -28.03
N SER A 80 -2.44 1.76 -27.82
CA SER A 80 -1.08 1.35 -28.15
C SER A 80 -0.80 1.53 -29.64
N ARG A 81 0.29 2.26 -29.94
CA ARG A 81 0.80 2.50 -31.31
C ARG A 81 1.85 1.49 -31.75
N ARG A 82 2.24 0.55 -30.88
CA ARG A 82 3.30 -0.42 -31.17
C ARG A 82 2.83 -1.44 -32.21
N LYS A 83 3.63 -1.60 -33.28
CA LYS A 83 3.46 -2.65 -34.28
C LYS A 83 3.59 -4.00 -33.57
N ASN A 84 2.53 -4.81 -33.55
CA ASN A 84 2.38 -6.09 -32.83
C ASN A 84 1.86 -6.04 -31.38
N PHE A 85 1.33 -4.91 -30.92
CA PHE A 85 0.54 -4.86 -29.69
C PHE A 85 -0.93 -4.60 -30.01
N PRO A 86 -1.87 -5.23 -29.29
CA PRO A 86 -3.27 -4.80 -29.37
C PRO A 86 -3.40 -3.36 -28.86
N LYS A 87 -4.39 -2.62 -29.38
CA LYS A 87 -4.65 -1.23 -28.98
C LYS A 87 -4.81 -1.07 -27.47
N GLN A 88 -5.49 -2.02 -26.83
CA GLN A 88 -5.62 -2.09 -25.37
C GLN A 88 -4.92 -3.36 -24.86
N PRO A 89 -3.61 -3.30 -24.56
CA PRO A 89 -2.87 -4.48 -24.14
C PRO A 89 -3.21 -4.91 -22.72
N ILE A 90 -3.21 -6.23 -22.54
CA ILE A 90 -3.31 -6.90 -21.25
C ILE A 90 -2.05 -7.75 -21.09
N ARG A 91 -1.43 -7.69 -19.92
CA ARG A 91 -0.26 -8.52 -19.58
C ARG A 91 -0.41 -9.00 -18.17
N ASN A 92 -0.05 -10.25 -17.88
CA ASN A 92 -0.17 -10.85 -16.55
C ASN A 92 -1.59 -10.67 -15.94
N ASN A 93 -2.63 -10.76 -16.78
CA ASN A 93 -4.03 -10.52 -16.41
C ASN A 93 -4.34 -9.11 -15.87
N LEU A 94 -3.47 -8.13 -16.15
CA LEU A 94 -3.67 -6.74 -15.79
C LEU A 94 -3.81 -5.87 -17.03
N THR A 95 -4.76 -4.93 -16.95
CA THR A 95 -4.93 -3.86 -17.93
C THR A 95 -3.84 -2.81 -17.76
N ALA A 96 -3.62 -1.99 -18.79
CA ALA A 96 -2.69 -0.86 -18.70
C ALA A 96 -3.10 0.13 -17.59
N GLY A 97 -4.38 0.48 -17.47
CA GLY A 97 -4.89 1.35 -16.41
C GLY A 97 -4.68 0.78 -15.01
N ALA A 98 -4.88 -0.53 -14.80
CA ALA A 98 -4.55 -1.17 -13.53
C ALA A 98 -3.04 -1.09 -13.22
N THR A 99 -2.20 -1.23 -14.23
CA THR A 99 -0.74 -1.13 -14.09
C THR A 99 -0.30 0.30 -13.76
N PHE A 100 -0.91 1.31 -14.37
CA PHE A 100 -0.70 2.72 -13.99
C PHE A 100 -1.11 2.97 -12.54
N LEU A 101 -2.27 2.47 -12.11
CA LEU A 101 -2.75 2.60 -10.74
C LEU A 101 -1.78 1.97 -9.74
N LEU A 102 -1.30 0.75 -10.00
CA LEU A 102 -0.31 0.08 -9.16
C LEU A 102 1.00 0.86 -9.06
N GLY A 103 1.46 1.44 -10.17
CA GLY A 103 2.62 2.34 -10.18
C GLY A 103 2.39 3.60 -9.34
N ALA A 104 1.21 4.20 -9.41
CA ALA A 104 0.83 5.38 -8.64
C ALA A 104 0.77 5.07 -7.13
N ILE A 105 0.12 3.97 -6.73
CA ILE A 105 0.08 3.50 -5.34
C ILE A 105 1.50 3.27 -4.82
N GLY A 106 2.34 2.64 -5.64
CA GLY A 106 3.78 2.53 -5.40
C GLY A 106 4.35 3.88 -5.00
N ARG A 107 4.30 4.88 -5.88
CA ARG A 107 4.85 6.21 -5.60
C ARG A 107 4.26 6.92 -4.39
N CYS A 108 2.97 6.74 -4.09
CA CYS A 108 2.32 7.34 -2.92
C CYS A 108 2.83 6.75 -1.60
N CYS A 109 2.97 5.42 -1.53
CA CYS A 109 3.37 4.73 -0.30
C CYS A 109 4.89 4.66 -0.13
N MET A 110 5.63 4.50 -1.22
CA MET A 110 7.08 4.40 -1.20
C MET A 110 7.66 4.83 -2.56
N MET A 111 8.62 5.76 -2.58
CA MET A 111 9.25 6.25 -3.82
C MET A 111 10.13 5.17 -4.50
N THR A 112 9.50 4.10 -4.97
CA THR A 112 10.13 2.94 -5.58
C THR A 112 10.42 3.22 -7.05
N SER A 113 11.54 2.65 -7.54
CA SER A 113 11.76 2.52 -8.98
C SER A 113 10.90 1.38 -9.53
N LYS A 114 10.65 1.35 -10.85
CA LYS A 114 9.96 0.22 -11.52
C LYS A 114 10.62 -1.14 -11.21
N ARG A 115 11.94 -1.15 -10.98
CA ARG A 115 12.71 -2.36 -10.61
C ARG A 115 12.50 -2.78 -9.16
N GLY A 116 12.34 -1.83 -8.24
CA GLY A 116 12.12 -2.08 -6.82
C GLY A 116 10.66 -2.27 -6.43
N TRP A 117 9.72 -1.98 -7.35
CA TRP A 117 8.29 -1.99 -7.07
C TRP A 117 7.79 -3.33 -6.56
N HIS A 118 8.18 -4.43 -7.21
CA HIS A 118 7.73 -5.77 -6.86
C HIS A 118 8.22 -6.22 -5.47
N GLU A 119 9.50 -5.99 -5.15
CA GLU A 119 10.04 -6.34 -3.83
C GLU A 119 9.36 -5.55 -2.71
N TRP A 120 9.02 -4.29 -2.96
CA TRP A 120 8.19 -3.52 -2.04
C TRP A 120 6.76 -4.08 -1.95
N ALA A 121 6.10 -4.36 -3.08
CA ALA A 121 4.70 -4.80 -3.11
C ALA A 121 4.47 -6.07 -2.28
N LYS A 122 5.43 -7.01 -2.25
CA LYS A 122 5.43 -8.22 -1.40
C LYS A 122 5.35 -7.93 0.11
N THR A 123 5.75 -6.74 0.55
CA THR A 123 5.68 -6.32 1.96
C THR A 123 4.32 -5.70 2.32
N THR A 124 3.38 -5.67 1.37
CA THR A 124 2.08 -5.01 1.49
C THR A 124 0.92 -5.97 1.27
N ALA A 125 -0.30 -5.52 1.57
CA ALA A 125 -1.52 -6.28 1.37
C ALA A 125 -2.02 -6.30 -0.09
N LEU A 126 -1.30 -5.72 -1.05
CA LEU A 126 -1.74 -5.60 -2.45
C LEU A 126 -2.10 -6.96 -3.08
N GLU A 127 -1.24 -7.97 -2.95
CA GLU A 127 -1.50 -9.32 -3.49
C GLU A 127 -2.76 -9.94 -2.91
N TYR A 128 -2.94 -9.78 -1.60
CA TYR A 128 -4.09 -10.32 -0.87
C TYR A 128 -5.40 -9.63 -1.27
N LEU A 129 -5.39 -8.30 -1.36
CA LEU A 129 -6.58 -7.50 -1.67
C LEU A 129 -7.00 -7.62 -3.13
N LEU A 130 -6.04 -7.74 -4.05
CA LEU A 130 -6.30 -7.84 -5.49
C LEU A 130 -6.47 -9.28 -5.97
N GLN A 131 -6.05 -10.27 -5.18
CA GLN A 131 -5.99 -11.68 -5.58
C GLN A 131 -5.19 -11.90 -6.88
N VAL A 132 -4.11 -11.12 -7.05
CA VAL A 132 -3.21 -11.19 -8.21
C VAL A 132 -1.80 -11.51 -7.72
N ASP A 133 -1.14 -12.42 -8.43
CA ASP A 133 0.30 -12.67 -8.28
C ASP A 133 1.08 -11.48 -8.86
N LEU A 134 1.61 -10.62 -7.98
CA LEU A 134 2.38 -9.45 -8.39
C LEU A 134 3.84 -9.83 -8.70
N GLY A 135 4.20 -11.11 -8.53
CA GLY A 135 5.42 -11.80 -8.94
C GLY A 135 5.98 -11.38 -10.30
N LYS A 136 5.07 -11.12 -11.23
CA LYS A 136 5.35 -10.89 -12.65
C LYS A 136 5.28 -9.41 -13.05
N ILE A 137 5.02 -8.50 -12.11
CA ILE A 137 5.02 -7.06 -12.33
C ILE A 137 6.45 -6.52 -12.18
N ASP A 138 7.28 -6.87 -13.15
CA ASP A 138 8.64 -6.35 -13.25
C ASP A 138 8.69 -5.02 -14.01
N SER A 139 9.91 -4.48 -14.18
CA SER A 139 10.11 -3.27 -14.97
C SER A 139 9.56 -3.41 -16.40
N GLN A 140 9.68 -4.59 -17.02
CA GLN A 140 9.26 -4.83 -18.39
C GLN A 140 7.73 -4.79 -18.51
N HIS A 141 7.01 -5.35 -17.53
CA HIS A 141 5.56 -5.24 -17.43
C HIS A 141 5.11 -3.79 -17.40
N PHE A 142 5.75 -2.95 -16.57
CA PHE A 142 5.46 -1.51 -16.54
C PHE A 142 5.76 -0.84 -17.88
N TRP A 143 6.90 -1.12 -18.51
CA TRP A 143 7.25 -0.53 -19.80
C TRP A 143 6.26 -0.90 -20.90
N ASP A 144 5.91 -2.18 -21.01
CA ASP A 144 5.05 -2.67 -22.09
C ASP A 144 3.62 -2.13 -22.01
N LEU A 145 3.09 -1.94 -20.79
CA LEU A 145 1.73 -1.44 -20.61
C LEU A 145 1.65 0.09 -20.51
N MET A 146 2.65 0.77 -19.95
CA MET A 146 2.61 2.24 -19.83
C MET A 146 2.83 2.94 -21.17
N ASP A 147 3.57 2.32 -22.10
CA ASP A 147 3.74 2.84 -23.47
C ASP A 147 2.45 2.81 -24.30
N ALA A 148 1.41 2.12 -23.80
CA ALA A 148 0.11 2.02 -24.46
C ALA A 148 -0.78 3.26 -24.28
N LEU A 149 -0.40 4.23 -23.44
CA LEU A 149 -1.11 5.49 -23.27
C LEU A 149 -0.45 6.58 -24.13
N PRO A 150 -1.09 7.03 -25.23
CA PRO A 150 -0.56 8.14 -26.01
C PRO A 150 -0.49 9.43 -25.20
N GLU A 151 0.54 10.24 -25.43
CA GLU A 151 0.77 11.50 -24.71
C GLU A 151 -0.43 12.45 -24.84
N GLU A 152 -1.00 12.58 -26.04
CA GLU A 152 -2.15 13.45 -26.28
C GLU A 152 -3.46 12.97 -25.63
N ASN A 153 -3.48 11.75 -25.12
CA ASN A 153 -4.60 11.20 -24.37
C ASN A 153 -4.45 11.39 -22.86
N ILE A 154 -3.25 11.73 -22.35
CA ILE A 154 -2.98 11.93 -20.93
C ILE A 154 -3.90 13.03 -20.37
N SER A 155 -3.92 14.21 -21.00
CA SER A 155 -4.75 15.34 -20.52
C SER A 155 -6.25 15.05 -20.56
N LYS A 156 -6.71 14.14 -21.42
CA LYS A 156 -8.12 13.73 -21.47
C LYS A 156 -8.46 12.81 -20.29
N ALA A 157 -7.60 11.82 -20.02
CA ALA A 157 -7.72 10.94 -18.87
C ALA A 157 -7.66 11.73 -17.55
N GLU A 158 -6.71 12.66 -17.43
CA GLU A 158 -6.58 13.55 -16.27
C GLU A 158 -7.85 14.37 -16.05
N ARG A 159 -8.37 15.01 -17.11
CA ARG A 159 -9.60 15.81 -17.02
C ARG A 159 -10.78 14.98 -16.53
N GLU A 160 -11.00 13.79 -17.10
CA GLU A 160 -12.12 12.94 -16.69
C GLU A 160 -11.98 12.42 -15.24
N ILE A 161 -10.74 12.12 -14.81
CA ILE A 161 -10.46 11.79 -13.41
C ILE A 161 -10.81 12.99 -12.51
N MET A 162 -10.36 14.19 -12.86
CA MET A 162 -10.63 15.41 -12.08
C MET A 162 -12.11 15.74 -12.02
N ASP A 163 -12.83 15.65 -13.14
CA ASP A 163 -14.28 15.85 -13.18
C ASP A 163 -15.01 14.88 -12.24
N THR A 164 -14.55 13.63 -12.19
CA THR A 164 -15.07 12.62 -11.25
C THR A 164 -14.77 13.00 -9.80
N VAL A 165 -13.55 13.49 -9.50
CA VAL A 165 -13.16 13.95 -8.16
C VAL A 165 -14.01 15.14 -7.71
N PHE A 166 -14.17 16.16 -8.55
CA PHE A 166 -15.00 17.34 -8.27
C PHE A 166 -16.43 16.94 -7.94
N LYS A 167 -17.01 16.04 -8.74
CA LYS A 167 -18.36 15.53 -8.54
C LYS A 167 -18.49 14.70 -7.26
N GLU A 168 -17.56 13.78 -7.02
CA GLU A 168 -17.65 12.80 -5.93
C GLU A 168 -17.44 13.43 -4.54
N PHE A 169 -16.62 14.48 -4.48
CA PHE A 169 -16.30 15.17 -3.23
C PHE A 169 -16.95 16.55 -3.11
N ASN A 170 -17.76 16.97 -4.09
CA ASN A 170 -18.41 18.28 -4.15
C ASN A 170 -17.42 19.43 -3.86
N LEU A 171 -16.30 19.43 -4.60
CA LEU A 171 -15.24 20.41 -4.42
C LEU A 171 -15.54 21.67 -5.21
N GLU A 172 -15.21 22.82 -4.64
CA GLU A 172 -15.28 24.13 -5.28
C GLU A 172 -13.86 24.63 -5.59
N THR A 173 -13.69 25.35 -6.70
CA THR A 173 -12.39 25.87 -7.16
C THR A 173 -12.08 27.27 -6.66
N ASP A 174 -12.90 27.80 -5.75
CA ASP A 174 -12.91 29.21 -5.38
C ASP A 174 -11.77 29.59 -4.44
N THR A 175 -11.05 28.60 -3.91
CA THR A 175 -9.93 28.77 -2.99
C THR A 175 -8.67 28.11 -3.53
N LEU A 176 -7.63 28.91 -3.76
CA LEU A 176 -6.29 28.44 -4.12
C LEU A 176 -5.42 28.36 -2.86
N PHE A 177 -5.12 27.14 -2.40
CA PHE A 177 -4.08 26.92 -1.38
C PHE A 177 -2.72 26.85 -2.07
N TYR A 178 -1.86 27.84 -1.79
CA TYR A 178 -0.50 27.90 -2.31
C TYR A 178 0.51 27.54 -1.20
N ASP A 179 1.13 26.37 -1.32
CA ASP A 179 2.20 25.91 -0.42
C ASP A 179 3.58 26.16 -1.06
N ALA A 180 4.33 27.13 -0.51
CA ALA A 180 5.67 27.47 -0.97
C ALA A 180 6.77 26.50 -0.48
N THR A 181 6.45 25.56 0.41
CA THR A 181 7.44 24.72 1.10
C THR A 181 8.09 23.68 0.17
N ASN A 182 7.46 23.35 -0.96
CA ASN A 182 7.98 22.42 -1.97
C ASN A 182 8.90 23.06 -3.02
N PHE A 183 8.96 24.39 -3.08
CA PHE A 183 9.78 25.11 -4.07
C PHE A 183 11.21 25.40 -3.61
N PHE A 184 11.52 25.20 -2.32
CA PHE A 184 12.88 25.30 -1.80
C PHE A 184 13.70 24.04 -2.11
N THR A 185 13.85 23.75 -3.40
CA THR A 185 14.86 22.79 -3.85
C THR A 185 16.18 23.55 -4.00
N PHE A 186 17.18 23.26 -3.17
CA PHE A 186 18.57 23.73 -3.30
C PHE A 186 19.27 23.18 -4.58
N ILE A 187 18.50 22.88 -5.63
CA ILE A 187 18.96 22.14 -6.82
C ILE A 187 19.92 22.96 -7.68
N SER A 188 19.93 24.30 -7.62
CA SER A 188 20.61 25.09 -8.65
C SER A 188 21.58 26.19 -8.22
N THR A 189 21.77 26.52 -6.94
CA THR A 189 22.64 27.67 -6.60
C THR A 189 24.11 27.48 -7.00
N THR A 190 24.58 26.25 -7.22
CA THR A 190 25.97 25.95 -7.63
C THR A 190 26.09 25.14 -8.91
N ASN A 191 24.98 24.78 -9.57
CA ASN A 191 25.01 23.93 -10.76
C ASN A 191 25.15 24.74 -12.05
N THR A 192 26.39 24.95 -12.50
CA THR A 192 26.73 25.70 -13.72
C THR A 192 26.43 24.98 -15.03
N ARG A 193 25.98 23.72 -15.00
CA ARG A 193 25.69 22.92 -16.21
C ARG A 193 24.25 23.04 -16.69
N ASN A 194 23.35 23.64 -15.91
CA ASN A 194 21.94 23.81 -16.27
C ASN A 194 21.73 25.16 -16.97
N THR A 195 21.19 25.14 -18.18
CA THR A 195 20.90 26.33 -18.99
C THR A 195 19.44 26.81 -18.87
N LEU A 196 18.55 26.00 -18.29
CA LEU A 196 17.11 26.29 -18.23
C LEU A 196 16.68 26.95 -16.91
N ALA A 197 17.28 26.54 -15.79
CA ALA A 197 16.99 27.08 -14.46
C ALA A 197 18.21 27.83 -13.92
N GLN A 198 18.44 29.03 -14.43
CA GLN A 198 19.46 29.97 -13.94
C GLN A 198 18.80 31.04 -13.07
N ARG A 199 19.55 31.56 -12.09
CA ARG A 199 19.11 32.70 -11.27
C ARG A 199 19.50 34.02 -11.94
#